data_AF-A0A2P8G2A2-F1
#
_entry.id   AF-A0A2P8G2A2-F1
#
_cell.length_a   1.000
_cell.length_b   1.000
_cell.length_c   1.000
_cell.angle_alpha   90.00
_cell.angle_beta   90.00
_cell.angle_gamma   90.00
#
_symmetry.space_group_name_H-M   'P 1'
#
loop_
_entity.id
_entity.type
_entity.pdbx_description
1 polymer ?
#
loop_
_entity_poly.entity_id
_entity_poly.type
_entity_poly.pdbx_seq_one_letter_code
_entity_poly.pdbx_strand_id
1 'polypeptide(L)'
;MVCAEDLFGGQTVIDLTNKKMVNYSPKTEDYIWTNFHLSPNGKILAAIGCILAGPFFMKIFDFRNPMTLPLPELKEIDLIGNDEEIVTWIDNETLQMKGFQIEYGYEYNDKGWMSVKSVKETPTERTVSIR
;
A
#
# COMPACT_ATOMS: atom_id res chain seq x y z
N MET A 1 5.11 -6.45 -17.15
CA MET A 1 4.37 -5.22 -16.79
C MET A 1 5.24 -4.48 -15.80
N VAL A 2 5.64 -3.26 -16.10
CA VAL A 2 6.46 -2.41 -15.22
C VAL A 2 5.61 -1.18 -14.94
N CYS A 3 5.16 -1.02 -13.70
CA CYS A 3 4.45 0.17 -13.26
C CYS A 3 5.54 1.17 -12.84
N ALA A 4 5.79 2.20 -13.66
CA ALA A 4 6.80 3.22 -13.37
C ALA A 4 6.23 4.23 -12.35
N GLU A 5 7.04 4.56 -11.35
CA GLU A 5 6.80 5.58 -10.33
C GLU A 5 6.36 6.89 -10.99
N ASP A 6 5.13 7.31 -10.73
CA ASP A 6 4.79 8.71 -10.72
C ASP A 6 4.45 9.06 -9.28
N LEU A 7 5.22 9.99 -8.72
CA LEU A 7 5.06 10.47 -7.36
C LEU A 7 3.62 10.98 -7.20
N PHE A 8 3.04 10.81 -6.01
CA PHE A 8 1.67 11.22 -5.69
C PHE A 8 0.56 10.33 -6.27
N GLY A 9 0.75 9.01 -6.29
CA GLY A 9 -0.31 8.06 -6.64
C GLY A 9 -0.65 7.97 -8.14
N GLY A 10 0.26 8.40 -9.01
CA GLY A 10 0.10 8.20 -10.45
C GLY A 10 0.17 6.73 -10.85
N GLN A 11 -0.46 6.42 -11.98
CA GLN A 11 -0.59 5.07 -12.50
C GLN A 11 -0.05 5.04 -13.92
N THR A 12 0.91 4.16 -14.17
CA THR A 12 1.44 3.89 -15.51
C THR A 12 1.30 2.41 -15.82
N VAL A 13 0.60 2.09 -16.91
CA VAL A 13 0.46 0.71 -17.40
C VAL A 13 1.05 0.61 -18.80
N ILE A 14 1.96 -0.36 -18.96
CA ILE A 14 2.65 -0.64 -20.21
C ILE A 14 2.24 -2.03 -20.71
N ASP A 15 1.56 -2.05 -21.85
CA ASP A 15 1.29 -3.26 -22.63
C ASP A 15 2.46 -3.51 -23.60
N LEU A 16 3.31 -4.46 -23.24
CA LEU A 16 4.49 -4.83 -24.02
C LEU A 16 4.16 -5.58 -25.31
N THR A 17 3.02 -6.29 -25.34
CA THR A 17 2.58 -7.07 -26.51
C THR A 17 2.14 -6.13 -27.63
N ASN A 18 1.31 -5.15 -27.29
CA ASN A 18 0.79 -4.18 -28.26
C ASN A 18 1.62 -2.90 -28.35
N LYS A 19 2.69 -2.79 -27.55
CA LYS A 19 3.57 -1.61 -27.47
C LYS A 19 2.79 -0.33 -27.15
N LYS A 20 1.84 -0.43 -26.22
CA LYS A 20 1.01 0.68 -25.77
C LYS A 20 1.35 1.06 -24.33
N MET A 21 1.22 2.34 -24.05
CA MET A 21 1.36 2.90 -22.71
C MET A 21 0.16 3.80 -22.44
N VAL A 22 -0.38 3.70 -21.25
CA VAL A 22 -1.32 4.68 -20.70
C VAL A 22 -0.78 5.15 -19.36
N ASN A 23 -0.98 6.44 -19.08
CA ASN A 23 -0.56 7.08 -17.86
C ASN A 23 -1.69 7.95 -17.32
N TYR A 24 -1.79 7.99 -16.00
CA TYR A 24 -2.70 8.83 -15.27
C TYR A 24 -1.95 9.44 -14.09
N SER A 25 -1.98 10.76 -13.99
CA SER A 25 -1.38 11.50 -12.89
C SER A 25 -2.50 12.26 -12.19
N PRO A 26 -2.84 11.91 -10.93
CA PRO A 26 -3.82 12.66 -10.18
C PRO A 26 -3.25 14.03 -9.80
N LYS A 27 -4.13 14.98 -9.46
CA LYS A 27 -3.72 16.31 -8.94
C LYS A 27 -3.64 16.34 -7.41
N THR A 28 -3.74 15.19 -6.76
CA THR A 28 -3.75 15.02 -5.31
C THR A 28 -2.35 14.69 -4.82
N GLU A 29 -2.04 15.01 -3.55
CA GLU A 29 -0.80 14.57 -2.91
C GLU A 29 -0.99 13.17 -2.30
N ASP A 30 -1.06 12.15 -3.17
CA ASP A 30 -1.21 10.74 -2.78
C ASP A 30 0.18 10.07 -2.56
N TYR A 31 0.26 8.74 -2.64
CA TYR A 31 1.46 7.96 -2.32
C TYR A 31 2.76 8.48 -2.98
N ILE A 32 3.82 8.61 -2.18
CA ILE A 32 5.17 8.96 -2.64
C ILE A 32 6.06 7.73 -2.86
N TRP A 33 5.69 6.60 -2.26
CA TRP A 33 6.32 5.30 -2.45
C TRP A 33 5.23 4.23 -2.49
N THR A 34 5.31 3.31 -3.45
CA THR A 34 4.30 2.25 -3.64
C THR A 34 4.94 0.94 -4.04
N ASN A 35 4.50 -0.15 -3.43
CA ASN A 35 4.76 -1.52 -3.85
C ASN A 35 3.47 -2.15 -4.40
N PHE A 36 3.59 -2.96 -5.44
CA PHE A 36 2.47 -3.49 -6.21
C PHE A 36 2.47 -5.02 -6.22
N HIS A 37 1.36 -5.62 -5.81
CA HIS A 37 1.20 -7.07 -5.76
C HIS A 37 -0.05 -7.48 -6.55
N LEU A 38 0.15 -8.08 -7.72
CA LEU A 38 -0.93 -8.59 -8.55
C LEU A 38 -1.42 -9.95 -8.02
N SER A 39 -2.74 -10.15 -7.99
CA SER A 39 -3.34 -11.41 -7.59
C SER A 39 -2.93 -12.56 -8.54
N PRO A 40 -2.98 -13.83 -8.10
CA PRO A 40 -2.56 -14.96 -8.92
C PRO A 40 -3.31 -15.08 -10.27
N ASN A 41 -4.58 -14.68 -10.30
CA ASN A 41 -5.39 -14.65 -11.53
C ASN A 41 -5.25 -13.36 -12.36
N GLY A 42 -4.45 -12.39 -11.92
CA GLY A 42 -4.21 -11.14 -12.64
C GLY A 42 -5.34 -10.11 -12.61
N LYS A 43 -6.40 -10.32 -11.81
CA LYS A 43 -7.60 -9.48 -11.84
C LYS A 43 -7.63 -8.38 -10.78
N ILE A 44 -6.79 -8.48 -9.75
CA ILE A 44 -6.80 -7.57 -8.61
C ILE A 44 -5.37 -7.12 -8.35
N LEU A 45 -5.19 -5.83 -8.13
CA LEU A 45 -3.89 -5.23 -7.81
C LEU A 45 -3.95 -4.64 -6.41
N ALA A 46 -3.13 -5.15 -5.50
CA ALA A 46 -2.90 -4.50 -4.22
C ALA A 46 -1.73 -3.52 -4.36
N ALA A 47 -1.94 -2.28 -3.94
CA ALA A 47 -0.92 -1.24 -3.86
C ALA A 47 -0.79 -0.81 -2.41
N ILE A 48 0.41 -0.95 -1.85
CA ILE A 48 0.75 -0.54 -0.49
C ILE A 48 1.80 0.55 -0.56
N GLY A 49 1.67 1.60 0.25
CA GLY A 49 2.56 2.75 0.13
C GLY A 49 2.44 3.73 1.29
N CYS A 50 3.21 4.82 1.22
CA CYS A 50 3.18 5.90 2.19
C CYS A 50 2.90 7.26 1.54
N ILE A 51 2.29 8.17 2.31
CA ILE A 51 2.09 9.57 1.92
C ILE A 51 3.03 10.41 2.77
N LEU A 52 4.01 11.10 2.15
CA LEU A 52 4.92 12.03 2.85
C LEU A 52 5.61 11.43 4.11
N ALA A 53 5.99 10.14 4.06
CA ALA A 53 6.51 9.38 5.21
C ALA A 53 5.54 9.27 6.41
N GLY A 54 4.26 9.56 6.17
CA GLY A 54 3.12 9.44 7.07
C GLY A 54 2.19 8.27 6.72
N PRO A 55 0.91 8.32 7.14
CA PRO A 55 0.06 7.16 7.33
C PRO A 55 0.01 6.24 6.11
N PHE A 56 0.09 4.94 6.41
CA PHE A 56 0.12 3.89 5.42
C PHE A 56 -1.25 3.22 5.35
N PHE A 57 -1.83 3.21 4.17
CA PHE A 57 -2.98 2.38 3.84
C PHE A 57 -2.64 1.59 2.59
N MET A 58 -3.35 0.49 2.38
CA MET A 58 -3.29 -0.31 1.16
C MET A 58 -4.55 -0.09 0.34
N LYS A 59 -4.39 0.26 -0.94
CA LYS A 59 -5.48 0.35 -1.90
C LYS A 59 -5.57 -0.91 -2.75
N ILE A 60 -6.79 -1.38 -2.96
CA ILE A 60 -7.11 -2.53 -3.81
C ILE A 60 -7.78 -2.02 -5.07
N PHE A 61 -7.24 -2.37 -6.23
CA PHE A 61 -7.75 -1.95 -7.53
C PHE A 61 -8.27 -3.11 -8.36
N ASP A 62 -9.31 -2.85 -9.16
CA ASP A 62 -9.74 -3.74 -10.24
C ASP A 62 -8.75 -3.66 -11.41
N PHE A 63 -8.12 -4.79 -11.70
CA PHE A 63 -7.09 -4.90 -12.73
C PHE A 63 -7.56 -5.67 -13.97
N ARG A 64 -8.87 -5.90 -14.13
CA ARG A 64 -9.42 -6.62 -15.29
C ARG A 64 -9.24 -5.87 -16.62
N ASN A 65 -9.20 -4.54 -16.57
CA ASN A 65 -9.03 -3.67 -17.74
C ASN A 65 -7.91 -2.64 -17.51
N PRO A 66 -6.64 -3.06 -17.40
CA PRO A 66 -5.56 -2.23 -16.87
C PRO A 66 -5.14 -1.09 -17.80
N MET A 67 -5.59 -1.09 -19.06
CA MET A 67 -5.36 -0.02 -20.02
C MET A 67 -6.37 1.13 -19.91
N THR A 68 -7.35 1.07 -19.00
CA THR A 68 -8.32 2.14 -18.73
C THR A 68 -7.99 2.75 -17.38
N LEU A 69 -7.46 3.98 -17.39
CA LEU A 69 -7.08 4.70 -16.18
C LEU A 69 -8.04 5.88 -15.89
N PRO A 70 -8.25 6.27 -14.62
CA PRO A 70 -7.70 5.65 -13.41
C PRO A 70 -8.26 4.25 -13.15
N LEU A 71 -7.44 3.37 -12.58
CA LEU A 71 -7.88 2.04 -12.16
C LEU A 71 -9.01 2.19 -11.12
N PRO A 72 -10.13 1.44 -11.27
CA PRO A 72 -11.20 1.48 -10.28
C PRO A 72 -10.72 0.98 -8.92
N GLU A 73 -10.83 1.82 -7.90
CA GLU A 73 -10.57 1.42 -6.51
C GLU A 73 -11.75 0.57 -6.00
N LEU A 74 -11.44 -0.55 -5.37
CA LEU A 74 -12.41 -1.47 -4.78
C LEU A 74 -12.50 -1.30 -3.27
N LYS A 75 -11.36 -1.07 -2.60
CA LYS A 75 -11.28 -1.02 -1.14
C LYS A 75 -9.99 -0.33 -0.70
N GLU A 76 -10.07 0.38 0.42
CA GLU A 76 -8.92 0.87 1.20
C GLU A 76 -8.83 0.07 2.50
N ILE A 77 -7.61 -0.29 2.89
CA ILE A 77 -7.33 -1.13 4.06
C ILE A 77 -6.27 -0.45 4.91
N ASP A 78 -6.62 -0.15 6.17
CA ASP A 78 -5.70 0.40 7.15
C ASP A 78 -4.61 -0.61 7.53
N LEU A 79 -3.37 -0.13 7.57
CA LEU A 79 -2.25 -0.91 8.11
C LEU A 79 -2.20 -0.81 9.63
N ILE A 80 -1.70 -1.87 10.28
CA ILE A 80 -1.51 -1.92 11.73
C ILE A 80 -0.30 -1.07 12.16
N GLY A 81 0.66 -0.91 11.26
CA GLY A 81 1.86 -0.11 11.48
C GLY A 81 2.52 0.26 10.15
N ASN A 82 3.48 1.18 10.23
CA ASN A 82 4.19 1.70 9.06
C ASN A 82 5.05 0.63 8.36
N ASP A 83 5.45 -0.39 9.09
CA ASP A 83 6.30 -1.48 8.60
C ASP A 83 5.51 -2.72 8.16
N GLU A 84 4.17 -2.60 8.04
CA GLU A 84 3.38 -3.71 7.53
C GLU A 84 3.61 -3.90 6.04
N GLU A 85 3.93 -5.12 5.63
CA GLU A 85 4.22 -5.50 4.25
C GLU A 85 3.40 -6.69 3.78
N ILE A 86 3.13 -6.72 2.48
CA ILE A 86 2.50 -7.85 1.81
C ILE A 86 3.56 -8.95 1.61
N VAL A 87 3.34 -10.11 2.22
CA VAL A 87 4.19 -11.28 2.02
C VAL A 87 3.86 -11.97 0.71
N THR A 88 2.59 -12.34 0.52
CA THR A 88 2.10 -13.02 -0.67
C THR A 88 0.58 -12.98 -0.74
N TRP A 89 0.04 -13.27 -1.92
CA TRP A 89 -1.34 -13.72 -2.06
C TRP A 89 -1.43 -15.19 -1.63
N ILE A 90 -2.40 -15.51 -0.76
CA ILE A 90 -2.74 -16.90 -0.39
C ILE A 90 -3.63 -17.51 -1.47
N ASP A 91 -4.58 -16.70 -1.93
CA ASP A 91 -5.49 -17.02 -3.03
C ASP A 91 -5.82 -15.72 -3.80
N ASN A 92 -6.89 -15.72 -4.61
CA ASN A 92 -7.24 -14.55 -5.42
C ASN A 92 -7.84 -13.37 -4.62
N GLU A 93 -8.16 -13.59 -3.34
CA GLU A 93 -8.96 -12.69 -2.50
C GLU A 93 -8.44 -12.56 -1.05
N THR A 94 -7.30 -13.19 -0.75
CA THR A 94 -6.70 -13.18 0.58
C THR A 94 -5.21 -12.91 0.50
N LEU A 95 -4.77 -11.88 1.23
CA LEU A 95 -3.37 -11.50 1.39
C LEU A 95 -2.83 -12.03 2.71
N GLN A 96 -1.60 -12.54 2.69
CA GLN A 96 -0.78 -12.72 3.89
C GLN A 96 0.05 -11.45 4.08
N MET A 97 -0.07 -10.85 5.26
CA MET A 97 0.65 -9.64 5.65
C MET A 97 1.45 -9.90 6.92
N LYS A 98 2.58 -9.22 7.05
CA LYS A 98 3.38 -9.22 8.27
C LYS A 98 3.83 -7.80 8.60
N GLY A 99 4.02 -7.52 9.88
CA GLY A 99 4.49 -6.23 10.35
C GLY A 99 4.74 -6.25 11.85
N PHE A 100 4.72 -5.09 12.47
CA PHE A 100 4.89 -4.94 13.90
C PHE A 100 3.75 -4.11 14.48
N GLN A 101 3.19 -4.60 15.58
CA GLN A 101 2.36 -3.77 16.43
C GLN A 101 3.27 -3.05 17.42
N ILE A 102 3.28 -1.72 17.33
CA ILE A 102 4.14 -0.87 18.16
C ILE A 102 3.29 -0.22 19.26
N GLU A 103 3.67 -0.46 20.51
CA GLU A 103 3.12 0.26 21.66
C GLU A 103 4.00 1.48 21.96
N TYR A 104 3.40 2.66 21.92
CA TYR A 104 4.10 3.91 22.21
C TYR A 104 3.92 4.33 23.66
N GLY A 105 5.04 4.66 24.30
CA GLY A 105 5.08 5.30 25.61
C GLY A 105 5.35 6.79 25.47
N TYR A 106 4.77 7.56 26.39
CA TYR A 106 4.98 8.99 26.48
C TYR A 106 5.82 9.28 27.73
N GLU A 107 6.98 9.88 27.53
CA GLU A 107 7.81 10.39 28.62
C GLU A 107 7.80 11.91 28.60
N TYR A 108 7.61 12.52 29.78
CA TYR A 108 7.69 13.97 29.97
C TYR A 108 8.96 14.29 30.73
N ASN A 109 9.77 15.22 30.23
CA ASN A 109 10.91 15.73 30.98
C ASN A 109 10.49 16.81 31.99
N ASP A 110 11.40 17.20 32.88
CA ASP A 110 11.16 18.21 33.93
C ASP A 110 10.79 19.61 33.38
N LYS A 111 10.99 19.83 32.08
CA LYS A 111 10.63 21.06 31.35
C LYS A 111 9.27 20.93 30.63
N GLY A 112 8.55 19.82 30.81
CA GLY A 112 7.25 19.56 30.20
C GLY A 112 7.30 19.13 28.73
N TRP A 113 8.47 18.86 28.15
CA TRP A 113 8.57 18.34 26.78
C TRP A 113 8.24 16.87 26.76
N MET A 114 7.33 16.50 25.84
CA MET A 114 6.94 15.13 25.58
C MET A 114 7.90 14.50 24.56
N SER A 115 8.37 13.30 24.86
CA SER A 115 9.04 12.42 23.91
C SER A 115 8.24 11.13 23.75
N VAL A 116 8.16 10.64 22.52
CA VAL A 116 7.53 9.37 22.18
C VAL A 116 8.63 8.34 22.02
N LYS A 117 8.48 7.19 22.67
CA LYS A 117 9.38 6.04 22.53
C LYS A 117 8.57 4.79 22.21
N SER A 118 9.10 3.93 21.35
CA SER A 118 8.58 2.57 21.23
C SER A 118 8.91 1.81 22.53
N VAL A 119 7.87 1.38 23.23
CA VAL A 119 7.98 0.62 24.49
C VAL A 119 8.03 -0.87 24.21
N LYS A 120 7.33 -1.30 23.15
CA LYS A 120 7.25 -2.70 22.75
C LYS A 120 6.92 -2.81 21.28
N GLU A 121 7.60 -3.73 20.60
CA GLU A 121 7.34 -4.11 19.22
C GLU A 121 6.99 -5.60 19.19
N THR A 122 5.79 -5.92 18.72
CA THR A 122 5.33 -7.31 18.62
C THR A 122 5.19 -7.70 17.16
N PRO A 123 6.02 -8.63 16.64
CA PRO A 123 5.83 -9.16 15.30
C PRO A 123 4.42 -9.71 15.15
N THR A 124 3.76 -9.33 14.07
CA THR A 124 2.39 -9.73 13.77
C THR A 124 2.32 -10.27 12.36
N GLU A 125 1.69 -11.43 12.21
CA GLU A 125 1.26 -11.95 10.92
C GLU A 125 -0.26 -11.99 10.91
N ARG A 126 -0.88 -11.50 9.82
CA ARG A 126 -2.32 -11.57 9.65
C ARG A 126 -2.70 -11.91 8.22
N THR A 127 -3.90 -12.44 8.08
CA THR A 127 -4.55 -12.59 6.79
C THR A 127 -5.59 -11.49 6.60
N VAL A 128 -5.61 -10.91 5.40
CA VAL A 128 -6.54 -9.84 5.06
C VAL A 128 -7.36 -10.29 3.85
N SER A 129 -8.68 -10.41 4.05
CA SER A 129 -9.61 -10.67 2.96
C SER A 129 -10.06 -9.36 2.32
N ILE A 130 -10.02 -9.32 0.99
CA ILE A 130 -10.44 -8.14 0.22
C ILE A 130 -11.95 -8.13 -0.08
N ARG A 131 -12.69 -9.19 0.27
CA ARG A 131 -14.17 -9.21 0.23
C ARG A 131 -14.82 -8.66 1.49
#